data_AF-A0A3C0VZ98-F1
#
_entry.id   AF-A0A3C0VZ98-F1
#
_cell.length_a   1.000
_cell.length_b   1.000
_cell.length_c   1.000
_cell.angle_alpha   90.00
_cell.angle_beta   90.00
_cell.angle_gamma   90.00
#
_symmetry.space_group_name_H-M   'P 1'
#
loop_
_entity.id
_entity.type
_entity.pdbx_description
1 polymer ?
#
loop_
_entity_poly.entity_id
_entity_poly.type
_entity_poly.pdbx_seq_one_letter_code
_entity_poly.pdbx_strand_id
1 'polypeptide(L)'
;MNALELSTQASRRWTEYYYIQPRQKQMEVRQMIYDLTQQVGATHTHLWTINEAFRQREDARARYRALVAKGERIQNERSIFRKRSAAVVQGFRTRDAAFRIFRNEKLERYKTLYDLAAQYTYLAAKSYDYETGLLHTEKGRGFVKRIVNSRALGVVKDGQPQYAASNTGDPALSSILAEMQADWDVLKGRLGFNNPDTYGTTVSMRAEKYRILPGADGSDNWLDVLENARMKDIRQDTDVSRYCMQLDSGDGLPVPGLVIEFNTIISDGLNLFGKPLAPADSYFSPSSFANKIHAVGIAFNGYQGIDDPNSNSGAVSGAGGNSPGSPGGGFLQPNGLSATPYVYLVPVGVDSMRSPPLGDASGVRSWVVQDVAVPMPFNIGASDLNSKKLWQSPDSLSEELFTIRKHQAFRAVSSAALFKDNAGMVPDNYTNTRLIGRSVWNSKWKLVIPGRSLLNDPDEGLDRFINTVNDIKIHFQTYSYSGN
;
A
#
# COMPACT_ATOMS: atom_id res chain seq x y z
N MET A 1 73.03 136.45 -77.25
CA MET A 1 72.11 136.45 -76.10
C MET A 1 70.68 136.14 -76.57
N ASN A 2 69.97 135.32 -75.78
CA ASN A 2 68.51 135.11 -75.72
C ASN A 2 67.76 134.43 -76.88
N ALA A 3 67.82 133.09 -76.89
CA ALA A 3 66.79 132.21 -77.46
C ALA A 3 66.67 130.84 -76.76
N LEU A 4 67.67 130.42 -75.96
CA LEU A 4 67.74 129.05 -75.42
C LEU A 4 67.00 128.85 -74.06
N GLU A 5 66.85 129.87 -73.23
CA GLU A 5 66.25 129.72 -71.88
C GLU A 5 64.71 129.72 -71.87
N LEU A 6 64.06 130.42 -72.79
CA LEU A 6 62.58 130.47 -72.81
C LEU A 6 61.96 129.16 -73.35
N SER A 7 62.67 128.50 -74.27
CA SER A 7 62.31 127.19 -74.82
C SER A 7 62.31 126.09 -73.75
N THR A 8 63.26 126.13 -72.81
CA THR A 8 63.43 125.10 -71.80
C THR A 8 62.37 125.18 -70.68
N GLN A 9 61.91 126.38 -70.30
CA GLN A 9 60.85 126.52 -69.29
C GLN A 9 59.45 126.15 -69.81
N ALA A 10 59.09 126.54 -71.04
CA ALA A 10 57.80 126.18 -71.62
C ALA A 10 57.68 124.65 -71.84
N SER A 11 58.78 124.02 -72.23
CA SER A 11 58.86 122.55 -72.37
C SER A 11 58.60 121.82 -71.06
N ARG A 12 59.14 122.31 -69.93
CA ARG A 12 58.99 121.70 -68.59
C ARG A 12 57.54 121.72 -68.06
N ARG A 13 56.82 122.82 -68.19
CA ARG A 13 55.42 122.92 -67.70
C ARG A 13 54.46 122.07 -68.52
N TRP A 14 54.66 121.99 -69.83
CA TRP A 14 53.90 121.11 -70.69
C TRP A 14 54.16 119.63 -70.36
N THR A 15 55.39 119.27 -69.95
CA THR A 15 55.70 117.92 -69.49
C THR A 15 55.03 117.62 -68.13
N GLU A 16 55.02 118.53 -67.15
CA GLU A 16 54.36 118.26 -65.86
C GLU A 16 52.84 118.07 -65.96
N TYR A 17 52.14 118.92 -66.70
CA TYR A 17 50.67 118.90 -66.76
C TYR A 17 50.11 117.82 -67.70
N TYR A 18 50.64 117.70 -68.92
CA TYR A 18 50.12 116.71 -69.88
C TYR A 18 50.73 115.31 -69.70
N TYR A 19 51.90 115.20 -69.06
CA TYR A 19 52.65 113.95 -69.03
C TYR A 19 52.76 113.32 -67.64
N ILE A 20 52.92 114.12 -66.57
CA ILE A 20 53.23 113.59 -65.22
C ILE A 20 51.97 113.38 -64.37
N GLN A 21 51.12 114.39 -64.19
CA GLN A 21 49.92 114.27 -63.32
C GLN A 21 48.91 113.18 -63.74
N PRO A 22 48.53 113.05 -65.04
CA PRO A 22 47.63 111.99 -65.48
C PRO A 22 48.23 110.60 -65.24
N ARG A 23 49.56 110.48 -65.33
CA ARG A 23 50.29 109.23 -65.06
C ARG A 23 50.38 108.92 -63.58
N GLN A 24 50.53 109.92 -62.70
CA GLN A 24 50.48 109.70 -61.25
C GLN A 24 49.10 109.23 -60.79
N LYS A 25 48.01 109.85 -61.27
CA LYS A 25 46.65 109.41 -60.94
C LYS A 25 46.33 108.03 -61.52
N GLN A 26 46.84 107.72 -62.72
CA GLN A 26 46.78 106.36 -63.26
C GLN A 26 47.60 105.36 -62.44
N MET A 27 48.76 105.76 -61.92
CA MET A 27 49.59 104.91 -61.05
C MET A 27 48.90 104.64 -59.71
N GLU A 28 48.26 105.64 -59.10
CA GLU A 28 47.56 105.51 -57.82
C GLU A 28 46.30 104.63 -57.95
N VAL A 29 45.51 104.81 -59.01
CA VAL A 29 44.37 103.92 -59.31
C VAL A 29 44.85 102.50 -59.60
N ARG A 30 45.98 102.33 -60.31
CA ARG A 30 46.59 101.01 -60.51
C ARG A 30 47.04 100.39 -59.19
N GLN A 31 47.58 101.18 -58.27
CA GLN A 31 48.00 100.71 -56.96
C GLN A 31 46.80 100.26 -56.11
N MET A 32 45.70 101.04 -56.09
CA MET A 32 44.48 100.64 -55.38
C MET A 32 43.83 99.39 -55.98
N ILE A 33 43.81 99.26 -57.32
CA ILE A 33 43.33 98.04 -57.99
C ILE A 33 44.24 96.86 -57.66
N TYR A 34 45.56 97.06 -57.60
CA TYR A 34 46.51 96.04 -57.23
C TYR A 34 46.30 95.58 -55.78
N ASP A 35 46.15 96.50 -54.84
CA ASP A 35 45.92 96.20 -53.43
C ASP A 35 44.57 95.52 -53.19
N LEU A 36 43.51 95.93 -53.90
CA LEU A 36 42.22 95.25 -53.87
C LEU A 36 42.31 93.83 -54.47
N THR A 37 43.06 93.67 -55.56
CA THR A 37 43.30 92.34 -56.16
C THR A 37 44.09 91.44 -55.21
N GLN A 38 45.07 91.99 -54.49
CA GLN A 38 45.80 91.28 -53.44
C GLN A 38 44.89 90.88 -52.27
N GLN A 39 44.02 91.78 -51.80
CA GLN A 39 43.06 91.47 -50.73
C GLN A 39 42.00 90.44 -51.14
N VAL A 40 41.48 90.53 -52.37
CA VAL A 40 40.55 89.53 -52.93
C VAL A 40 41.26 88.18 -53.11
N GLY A 41 42.50 88.19 -53.60
CA GLY A 41 43.34 87.00 -53.69
C GLY A 41 43.57 86.35 -52.33
N ALA A 42 43.96 87.12 -51.31
CA ALA A 42 44.13 86.65 -49.94
C ALA A 42 42.82 86.11 -49.34
N THR A 43 41.70 86.79 -49.56
CA THR A 43 40.37 86.35 -49.11
C THR A 43 39.98 85.02 -49.77
N HIS A 44 40.26 84.87 -51.06
CA HIS A 44 40.03 83.61 -51.79
C HIS A 44 40.89 82.47 -51.22
N THR A 45 42.16 82.73 -50.91
CA THR A 45 43.04 81.75 -50.25
C THR A 45 42.53 81.39 -48.85
N HIS A 46 42.07 82.36 -48.06
CA HIS A 46 41.45 82.10 -46.76
C HIS A 46 40.19 81.24 -46.88
N LEU A 47 39.30 81.53 -47.84
CA LEU A 47 38.12 80.71 -48.12
C LEU A 47 38.48 79.27 -48.51
N TRP A 48 39.56 79.08 -49.28
CA TRP A 48 40.05 77.74 -49.62
C TRP A 48 40.55 76.99 -48.38
N THR A 49 41.36 77.63 -47.53
CA THR A 49 41.83 77.01 -46.27
C THR A 49 40.70 76.71 -45.28
N ILE A 50 39.70 77.59 -45.20
CA ILE A 50 38.51 77.39 -44.37
C ILE A 50 37.69 76.20 -44.90
N ASN A 51 37.45 76.14 -46.22
CA ASN A 51 36.74 75.02 -46.84
C ASN A 51 37.46 73.69 -46.64
N GLU A 52 38.79 73.68 -46.74
CA GLU A 52 39.60 72.49 -46.49
C GLU A 52 39.51 72.03 -45.02
N ALA A 53 39.60 72.96 -44.06
CA ALA A 53 39.40 72.65 -42.65
C ALA A 53 37.98 72.17 -42.33
N PHE A 54 36.95 72.72 -43.00
CA PHE A 54 35.57 72.26 -42.89
C PHE A 54 35.41 70.83 -43.43
N ARG A 55 35.99 70.51 -44.60
CA ARG A 55 35.99 69.16 -45.17
C ARG A 55 36.69 68.16 -44.25
N GLN A 56 37.88 68.49 -43.73
CA GLN A 56 38.59 67.64 -42.78
C GLN A 56 37.79 67.39 -41.50
N ARG A 57 37.09 68.41 -40.99
CA ARG A 57 36.20 68.26 -39.84
C ARG A 57 34.99 67.38 -40.15
N GLU A 58 34.39 67.50 -41.33
CA GLU A 58 33.28 66.65 -41.77
C GLU A 58 33.72 65.21 -41.97
N ASP A 59 34.88 64.98 -42.59
CA ASP A 59 35.48 63.65 -42.73
C ASP A 59 35.79 63.03 -41.37
N ALA A 60 36.35 63.80 -40.43
CA ALA A 60 36.61 63.33 -39.06
C ALA A 60 35.31 62.99 -38.32
N ARG A 61 34.25 63.80 -38.48
CA ARG A 61 32.93 63.52 -37.92
C ARG A 61 32.29 62.28 -38.53
N ALA A 62 32.43 62.09 -39.85
CA ALA A 62 31.94 60.90 -40.54
C ALA A 62 32.68 59.65 -40.07
N ARG A 63 34.02 59.71 -39.94
CA ARG A 63 34.83 58.61 -39.38
C ARG A 63 34.46 58.29 -37.94
N TYR A 64 34.28 59.31 -37.09
CA TYR A 64 33.83 59.11 -35.71
C TYR A 64 32.47 58.43 -35.64
N ARG A 65 31.47 58.92 -36.40
CA ARG A 65 30.14 58.30 -36.48
C ARG A 65 30.21 56.86 -36.98
N ALA A 66 31.04 56.58 -37.98
CA ALA A 66 31.25 55.24 -38.49
C ALA A 66 31.88 54.31 -37.43
N LEU A 67 32.85 54.81 -36.64
CA LEU A 67 33.44 54.06 -35.53
C LEU A 67 32.43 53.81 -34.40
N VAL A 68 31.63 54.80 -34.02
CA VAL A 68 30.56 54.65 -33.02
C VAL A 68 29.54 53.62 -33.49
N ALA A 69 29.05 53.73 -34.74
CA ALA A 69 28.11 52.76 -35.31
C ALA A 69 28.70 51.35 -35.38
N LYS A 70 30.00 51.22 -35.67
CA LYS A 70 30.71 49.93 -35.61
C LYS A 70 30.78 49.40 -34.18
N GLY A 71 31.07 50.25 -33.20
CA GLY A 71 31.08 49.91 -31.78
C GLY A 71 29.73 49.43 -31.28
N GLU A 72 28.66 50.17 -31.59
CA GLU A 72 27.28 49.80 -31.28
C GLU A 72 26.88 48.47 -31.94
N ARG A 73 27.25 48.27 -33.21
CA ARG A 73 27.00 47.00 -33.91
C ARG A 73 27.68 45.83 -33.19
N ILE A 74 28.97 45.95 -32.84
CA ILE A 74 29.71 44.89 -32.14
C ILE A 74 29.08 44.62 -30.76
N GLN A 75 28.69 45.66 -30.02
CA GLN A 75 28.02 45.49 -28.73
C GLN A 75 26.66 44.78 -28.88
N ASN A 76 25.88 45.14 -29.91
CA ASN A 76 24.61 44.50 -30.22
C ASN A 76 24.79 43.04 -30.64
N GLU A 77 25.73 42.75 -31.54
CA GLU A 77 26.08 41.38 -31.96
C GLU A 77 26.50 40.52 -30.76
N ARG A 78 27.35 41.07 -29.87
CA ARG A 78 27.75 40.39 -28.63
C ARG A 78 26.55 40.14 -27.71
N SER A 79 25.63 41.09 -27.57
CA SER A 79 24.41 40.95 -26.77
C SER A 79 23.49 39.86 -27.33
N ILE A 80 23.26 39.86 -28.65
CA ILE A 80 22.45 38.85 -29.34
C ILE A 80 23.09 37.46 -29.21
N PHE A 81 24.41 37.34 -29.43
CA PHE A 81 25.14 36.10 -29.27
C PHE A 81 25.04 35.56 -27.84
N ARG A 82 25.19 36.41 -26.82
CA ARG A 82 25.04 36.03 -25.41
C ARG A 82 23.61 35.59 -25.10
N LYS A 83 22.58 36.30 -25.57
CA LYS A 83 21.18 35.91 -25.37
C LYS A 83 20.87 34.56 -26.03
N ARG A 84 21.31 34.35 -27.27
CA ARG A 84 21.14 33.08 -27.99
C ARG A 84 21.85 31.93 -27.28
N SER A 85 23.10 32.13 -26.88
CA SER A 85 23.89 31.13 -26.17
C SER A 85 23.29 30.80 -24.80
N ALA A 86 22.85 31.82 -24.05
CA ALA A 86 22.18 31.65 -22.76
C ALA A 86 20.86 30.87 -22.91
N ALA A 87 20.06 31.15 -23.94
CA ALA A 87 18.83 30.40 -24.21
C ALA A 87 19.11 28.92 -24.53
N VAL A 88 20.14 28.64 -25.34
CA VAL A 88 20.56 27.25 -25.64
C VAL A 88 21.05 26.53 -24.39
N VAL A 89 21.94 27.16 -23.60
CA VAL A 89 22.46 26.60 -22.33
C VAL A 89 21.33 26.36 -21.34
N GLN A 90 20.39 27.31 -21.21
CA GLN A 90 19.22 27.17 -20.35
C GLN A 90 18.34 26.01 -20.81
N GLY A 91 18.11 25.85 -22.12
CA GLY A 91 17.39 24.70 -22.67
C GLY A 91 18.05 23.36 -22.31
N PHE A 92 19.37 23.24 -22.42
CA PHE A 92 20.10 22.05 -22.00
C PHE A 92 20.00 21.79 -20.49
N ARG A 93 20.10 22.84 -19.65
CA ARG A 93 19.95 22.73 -18.19
C ARG A 93 18.55 22.29 -17.78
N THR A 94 17.52 22.87 -18.36
CA THR A 94 16.13 22.49 -18.10
C THR A 94 15.89 21.04 -18.49
N ARG A 95 16.42 20.60 -19.65
CA ARG A 95 16.29 19.22 -20.11
C ARG A 95 17.01 18.22 -19.19
N ASP A 96 18.24 18.54 -18.77
CA ASP A 96 18.99 17.70 -17.81
C ASP A 96 18.26 17.62 -16.45
N ALA A 97 17.79 18.76 -15.92
CA ALA A 97 17.02 18.79 -14.69
C ALA A 97 15.74 17.93 -14.80
N ALA A 98 15.00 18.04 -15.90
CA ALA A 98 13.82 17.22 -16.15
C ALA A 98 14.15 15.72 -16.20
N PHE A 99 15.23 15.32 -16.90
CA PHE A 99 15.66 13.92 -16.93
C PHE A 99 16.02 13.38 -15.55
N ARG A 100 16.72 14.18 -14.72
CA ARG A 100 17.05 13.78 -13.34
C ARG A 100 15.80 13.60 -12.50
N ILE A 101 14.83 14.52 -12.59
CA ILE A 101 13.56 14.44 -11.86
C ILE A 101 12.79 13.18 -12.27
N PHE A 102 12.55 12.98 -13.56
CA PHE A 102 11.82 11.80 -14.04
C PHE A 102 12.54 10.49 -13.74
N ARG A 103 13.88 10.47 -13.77
CA ARG A 103 14.65 9.30 -13.36
C ARG A 103 14.48 9.01 -11.87
N ASN A 104 14.59 10.03 -11.03
CA ASN A 104 14.44 9.88 -9.58
C ASN A 104 13.03 9.39 -9.23
N GLU A 105 11.99 10.00 -9.81
CA GLU A 105 10.60 9.57 -9.64
C GLU A 105 10.38 8.12 -10.06
N LYS A 106 10.91 7.71 -11.23
CA LYS A 106 10.83 6.32 -11.70
C LYS A 106 11.58 5.34 -10.79
N LEU A 107 12.75 5.72 -10.29
CA LEU A 107 13.54 4.89 -9.37
C LEU A 107 12.85 4.74 -8.02
N GLU A 108 12.24 5.81 -7.52
CA GLU A 108 11.46 5.80 -6.29
C GLU A 108 10.24 4.88 -6.42
N ARG A 109 9.43 5.05 -7.48
CA ARG A 109 8.30 4.17 -7.79
C ARG A 109 8.71 2.72 -7.99
N TYR A 110 9.84 2.48 -8.65
CA TYR A 110 10.37 1.13 -8.81
C TYR A 110 10.70 0.52 -7.45
N LYS A 111 11.37 1.27 -6.57
CA LYS A 111 11.74 0.79 -5.24
C LYS A 111 10.51 0.44 -4.40
N THR A 112 9.48 1.29 -4.36
CA THR A 112 8.27 1.02 -3.58
C THR A 112 7.54 -0.24 -4.08
N LEU A 113 7.40 -0.38 -5.39
CA LEU A 113 6.80 -1.58 -6.00
C LEU A 113 7.65 -2.84 -5.77
N TYR A 114 8.98 -2.70 -5.83
CA TYR A 114 9.90 -3.80 -5.53
C TYR A 114 9.77 -4.26 -4.07
N ASP A 115 9.77 -3.34 -3.12
CA ASP A 115 9.64 -3.65 -1.69
C ASP A 115 8.31 -4.37 -1.41
N LEU A 116 7.23 -3.97 -2.09
CA LEU A 116 5.94 -4.65 -2.01
C LEU A 116 5.98 -6.05 -2.64
N ALA A 117 6.60 -6.21 -3.82
CA ALA A 117 6.76 -7.51 -4.47
C ALA A 117 7.59 -8.47 -3.62
N ALA A 118 8.65 -7.98 -2.96
CA ALA A 118 9.48 -8.77 -2.06
C ALA A 118 8.69 -9.26 -0.84
N GLN A 119 7.84 -8.40 -0.26
CA GLN A 119 6.97 -8.77 0.86
C GLN A 119 5.94 -9.82 0.45
N TYR A 120 5.28 -9.68 -0.70
CA TYR A 120 4.35 -10.71 -1.19
C TYR A 120 5.05 -12.03 -1.51
N THR A 121 6.26 -11.98 -2.07
CA THR A 121 7.06 -13.18 -2.31
C THR A 121 7.40 -13.90 -1.00
N TYR A 122 7.74 -13.13 0.05
CA TYR A 122 7.98 -13.69 1.38
C TYR A 122 6.71 -14.31 1.98
N LEU A 123 5.55 -13.63 1.88
CA LEU A 123 4.27 -14.17 2.34
C LEU A 123 3.88 -15.44 1.59
N ALA A 124 4.07 -15.49 0.27
CA ALA A 124 3.85 -16.69 -0.54
C ALA A 124 4.72 -17.87 -0.05
N ALA A 125 6.00 -17.61 0.26
CA ALA A 125 6.89 -18.64 0.82
C ALA A 125 6.46 -19.11 2.22
N LYS A 126 5.90 -18.21 3.05
CA LYS A 126 5.34 -18.58 4.36
C LYS A 126 4.07 -19.41 4.24
N SER A 127 3.17 -19.05 3.32
CA SER A 127 1.98 -19.85 3.01
C SER A 127 2.39 -21.22 2.46
N TYR A 128 3.36 -21.27 1.55
CA TYR A 128 3.92 -22.53 1.04
C TYR A 128 4.48 -23.41 2.16
N ASP A 129 5.26 -22.86 3.11
CA ASP A 129 5.76 -23.63 4.26
C ASP A 129 4.64 -24.06 5.22
N TYR A 130 3.60 -23.25 5.39
CA TYR A 130 2.45 -23.59 6.22
C TYR A 130 1.60 -24.72 5.60
N GLU A 131 1.42 -24.74 4.28
CA GLU A 131 0.74 -25.83 3.59
C GLU A 131 1.60 -27.11 3.56
N THR A 132 2.88 -27.00 3.19
CA THR A 132 3.72 -28.17 2.90
C THR A 132 4.52 -28.67 4.11
N GLY A 133 4.86 -27.80 5.06
CA GLY A 133 5.74 -28.14 6.16
C GLY A 133 7.21 -28.40 5.78
N LEU A 134 7.67 -28.02 4.57
CA LEU A 134 8.97 -28.44 4.04
C LEU A 134 10.14 -27.46 4.26
N LEU A 135 9.90 -26.19 4.58
CA LEU A 135 10.98 -25.17 4.63
C LEU A 135 11.71 -25.05 5.99
N HIS A 136 11.47 -25.96 6.94
CA HIS A 136 12.15 -25.94 8.25
C HIS A 136 13.63 -26.33 8.22
N THR A 137 14.05 -27.06 7.19
CA THR A 137 15.43 -27.54 7.05
C THR A 137 16.41 -26.38 6.88
N GLU A 138 17.71 -26.62 7.04
CA GLU A 138 18.73 -25.60 6.78
C GLU A 138 18.65 -25.07 5.33
N LYS A 139 18.42 -25.97 4.36
CA LYS A 139 18.19 -25.60 2.96
C LYS A 139 16.93 -24.75 2.79
N GLY A 140 15.82 -25.12 3.42
CA GLY A 140 14.57 -24.36 3.38
C GLY A 140 14.70 -22.96 3.99
N ARG A 141 15.41 -22.83 5.12
CA ARG A 141 15.73 -21.52 5.71
C ARG A 141 16.65 -20.70 4.79
N GLY A 142 17.61 -21.35 4.14
CA GLY A 142 18.45 -20.73 3.10
C GLY A 142 17.61 -20.22 1.92
N PHE A 143 16.60 -20.97 1.50
CA PHE A 143 15.65 -20.57 0.46
C PHE A 143 14.89 -19.29 0.83
N VAL A 144 14.29 -19.23 2.03
CA VAL A 144 13.59 -18.02 2.50
C VAL A 144 14.56 -16.82 2.61
N LYS A 145 15.82 -17.06 3.02
CA LYS A 145 16.85 -16.02 3.11
C LYS A 145 17.19 -15.43 1.73
N ARG A 146 17.09 -16.20 0.64
CA ARG A 146 17.28 -15.68 -0.73
C ARG A 146 16.27 -14.58 -1.07
N ILE A 147 15.02 -14.66 -0.58
CA ILE A 147 13.99 -13.63 -0.81
C ILE A 147 14.43 -12.31 -0.18
N VAL A 148 14.88 -12.35 1.07
CA VAL A 148 15.32 -11.17 1.83
C VAL A 148 16.59 -10.56 1.22
N ASN A 149 17.47 -11.39 0.66
CA ASN A 149 18.71 -10.96 0.04
C ASN A 149 18.54 -10.44 -1.40
N SER A 150 17.44 -10.80 -2.07
CA SER A 150 17.16 -10.36 -3.43
C SER A 150 17.10 -8.84 -3.51
N ARG A 151 17.61 -8.28 -4.61
CA ARG A 151 17.55 -6.85 -4.97
C ARG A 151 16.97 -6.62 -6.36
N ALA A 152 16.69 -7.68 -7.11
CA ALA A 152 16.15 -7.64 -8.46
C ALA A 152 14.78 -8.33 -8.55
N LEU A 153 13.91 -7.82 -9.42
CA LEU A 153 12.61 -8.44 -9.72
C LEU A 153 12.78 -9.75 -10.51
N GLY A 154 13.69 -9.74 -11.49
CA GLY A 154 13.96 -10.90 -12.35
C GLY A 154 13.15 -10.86 -13.64
N VAL A 155 12.94 -12.04 -14.24
CA VAL A 155 12.28 -12.20 -15.54
C VAL A 155 10.84 -12.69 -15.32
N VAL A 156 9.88 -11.94 -15.83
CA VAL A 156 8.46 -12.32 -15.87
C VAL A 156 8.04 -12.33 -17.34
N LYS A 157 7.50 -13.45 -17.81
CA LYS A 157 7.02 -13.63 -19.18
C LYS A 157 5.55 -14.05 -19.13
N ASP A 158 4.69 -13.36 -19.87
CA ASP A 158 3.24 -13.63 -19.92
C ASP A 158 2.59 -13.65 -18.52
N GLY A 159 3.08 -12.78 -17.62
CA GLY A 159 2.64 -12.71 -16.22
C GLY A 159 3.21 -13.80 -15.30
N GLN A 160 3.99 -14.74 -15.83
CA GLN A 160 4.56 -15.85 -15.08
C GLN A 160 6.05 -15.62 -14.74
N PRO A 161 6.44 -15.77 -13.46
CA PRO A 161 7.84 -15.74 -13.06
C PRO A 161 8.66 -16.83 -13.78
N GLN A 162 9.87 -16.47 -14.22
CA GLN A 162 10.79 -17.39 -14.89
C GLN A 162 12.07 -17.58 -14.07
N TYR A 163 12.71 -18.73 -14.30
CA TYR A 163 14.06 -18.99 -13.80
C TYR A 163 15.06 -18.01 -14.43
N ALA A 164 15.80 -17.28 -13.58
CA ALA A 164 16.99 -16.56 -14.01
C ALA A 164 18.15 -17.55 -14.10
N ALA A 165 18.89 -17.54 -15.22
CA ALA A 165 19.87 -18.56 -15.57
C ALA A 165 21.16 -18.59 -14.70
N SER A 166 21.26 -17.82 -13.60
CA SER A 166 22.49 -17.71 -12.80
C SER A 166 22.23 -17.96 -11.31
N ASN A 167 22.81 -19.04 -10.78
CA ASN A 167 22.92 -19.31 -9.35
C ASN A 167 24.12 -18.62 -8.69
N THR A 168 24.93 -17.89 -9.47
CA THR A 168 26.16 -17.19 -9.04
C THR A 168 25.97 -15.68 -8.86
N GLY A 169 24.72 -15.19 -8.91
CA GLY A 169 24.37 -13.78 -8.71
C GLY A 169 23.09 -13.62 -7.90
N ASP A 170 22.47 -12.43 -7.96
CA ASP A 170 21.14 -12.23 -7.39
C ASP A 170 20.12 -13.13 -8.12
N PRO A 171 19.51 -14.12 -7.44
CA PRO A 171 18.55 -15.03 -8.07
C PRO A 171 17.30 -14.29 -8.57
N ALA A 172 17.06 -13.08 -8.06
CA ALA A 172 15.86 -12.30 -8.28
C ALA A 172 14.59 -12.97 -7.72
N LEU A 173 13.56 -12.15 -7.46
CA LEU A 173 12.28 -12.65 -6.92
C LEU A 173 11.59 -13.62 -7.87
N SER A 174 11.72 -13.43 -9.19
CA SER A 174 11.07 -14.29 -10.18
C SER A 174 11.51 -15.75 -10.12
N SER A 175 12.81 -16.01 -9.93
CA SER A 175 13.33 -17.37 -9.89
C SER A 175 12.85 -18.11 -8.66
N ILE A 176 12.79 -17.41 -7.52
CA ILE A 176 12.31 -17.97 -6.27
C ILE A 176 10.83 -18.37 -6.39
N LEU A 177 10.00 -17.50 -6.99
CA LEU A 177 8.60 -17.82 -7.27
C LEU A 177 8.46 -18.99 -8.25
N ALA A 178 9.27 -19.03 -9.31
CA ALA A 178 9.26 -20.11 -10.29
C ALA A 178 9.66 -21.46 -9.67
N GLU A 179 10.67 -21.47 -8.79
CA GLU A 179 11.10 -22.65 -8.02
C GLU A 179 9.95 -23.16 -7.11
N MET A 180 9.30 -22.28 -6.33
CA MET A 180 8.16 -22.70 -5.50
C MET A 180 7.00 -23.26 -6.32
N GLN A 181 6.69 -22.62 -7.46
CA GLN A 181 5.62 -23.06 -8.33
C GLN A 181 5.90 -24.45 -8.91
N ALA A 182 7.12 -24.67 -9.43
CA ALA A 182 7.48 -25.96 -10.00
C ALA A 182 7.48 -27.09 -8.95
N ASP A 183 7.95 -26.82 -7.73
CA ASP A 183 7.84 -27.77 -6.63
C ASP A 183 6.36 -28.02 -6.26
N TRP A 184 5.55 -26.96 -6.19
CA TRP A 184 4.13 -27.07 -5.88
C TRP A 184 3.35 -27.90 -6.89
N ASP A 185 3.63 -27.75 -8.19
CA ASP A 185 2.95 -28.50 -9.25
C ASP A 185 3.12 -30.02 -9.11
N VAL A 186 4.23 -30.46 -8.53
CA VAL A 186 4.48 -31.87 -8.18
C VAL A 186 3.93 -32.21 -6.80
N LEU A 187 4.23 -31.39 -5.79
CA LEU A 187 3.86 -31.64 -4.40
C LEU A 187 2.35 -31.66 -4.18
N LYS A 188 1.58 -30.88 -4.94
CA LYS A 188 0.11 -30.85 -4.84
C LYS A 188 -0.48 -32.24 -5.00
N GLY A 189 -0.01 -33.00 -6.00
CA GLY A 189 -0.45 -34.37 -6.23
C GLY A 189 0.14 -35.34 -5.19
N ARG A 190 1.45 -35.23 -4.91
CA ARG A 190 2.13 -36.13 -3.97
C ARG A 190 1.58 -36.04 -2.55
N LEU A 191 1.27 -34.84 -2.08
CA LEU A 191 0.79 -34.62 -0.71
C LEU A 191 -0.74 -34.77 -0.57
N GLY A 192 -1.44 -35.13 -1.67
CA GLY A 192 -2.88 -35.37 -1.65
C GLY A 192 -3.74 -34.11 -1.62
N PHE A 193 -3.18 -32.92 -1.92
CA PHE A 193 -3.95 -31.67 -1.94
C PHE A 193 -5.06 -31.65 -2.99
N ASN A 194 -4.94 -32.47 -4.03
CA ASN A 194 -5.95 -32.66 -5.07
C ASN A 194 -7.12 -33.56 -4.66
N ASN A 195 -6.98 -34.32 -3.57
CA ASN A 195 -8.00 -35.24 -3.08
C ASN A 195 -8.09 -35.19 -1.54
N PRO A 196 -8.53 -34.06 -0.96
CA PRO A 196 -8.69 -33.93 0.48
C PRO A 196 -9.73 -34.92 1.03
N ASP A 197 -9.45 -35.49 2.20
CA ASP A 197 -10.46 -36.20 2.98
C ASP A 197 -11.33 -35.18 3.72
N THR A 198 -12.65 -35.24 3.53
CA THR A 198 -13.57 -34.25 4.11
C THR A 198 -14.32 -34.87 5.28
N TYR A 199 -14.31 -34.19 6.43
CA TYR A 199 -14.82 -34.75 7.66
C TYR A 199 -15.52 -33.68 8.51
N GLY A 200 -16.77 -33.93 8.87
CA GLY A 200 -17.54 -33.14 9.83
C GLY A 200 -17.56 -33.83 11.18
N THR A 201 -17.22 -33.12 12.25
CA THR A 201 -17.25 -33.66 13.61
C THR A 201 -17.75 -32.64 14.61
N THR A 202 -18.47 -33.12 15.62
CA THR A 202 -19.03 -32.27 16.67
C THR A 202 -18.49 -32.71 18.01
N VAL A 203 -17.83 -31.80 18.70
CA VAL A 203 -17.28 -32.03 20.04
C VAL A 203 -18.10 -31.36 21.13
N SER A 204 -18.22 -32.03 22.28
CA SER A 204 -18.87 -31.50 23.49
C SER A 204 -17.86 -30.87 24.45
N MET A 205 -18.09 -29.60 24.81
CA MET A 205 -17.29 -28.97 25.87
C MET A 205 -17.61 -29.62 27.22
N ARG A 206 -18.87 -29.89 27.55
CA ARG A 206 -19.22 -30.47 28.85
C ARG A 206 -18.68 -31.89 29.02
N ALA A 207 -18.97 -32.78 28.08
CA ALA A 207 -18.68 -34.20 28.22
C ALA A 207 -17.22 -34.54 27.88
N GLU A 208 -16.66 -33.99 26.79
CA GLU A 208 -15.34 -34.40 26.30
C GLU A 208 -14.20 -33.58 26.93
N LYS A 209 -14.36 -32.25 27.05
CA LYS A 209 -13.33 -31.38 27.64
C LYS A 209 -13.34 -31.44 29.17
N TYR A 210 -14.50 -31.21 29.79
CA TYR A 210 -14.62 -31.10 31.25
C TYR A 210 -14.94 -32.43 31.95
N ARG A 211 -15.28 -33.50 31.21
CA ARG A 211 -15.65 -34.81 31.77
C ARG A 211 -16.85 -34.76 32.72
N ILE A 212 -17.76 -33.83 32.47
CA ILE A 212 -18.96 -33.64 33.28
C ILE A 212 -20.09 -34.47 32.68
N LEU A 213 -20.61 -35.40 33.48
CA LEU A 213 -21.70 -36.29 33.07
C LEU A 213 -23.07 -35.56 33.09
N PRO A 214 -24.07 -36.08 32.37
CA PRO A 214 -25.46 -35.68 32.57
C PRO A 214 -25.97 -36.08 33.97
N GLY A 215 -26.89 -35.31 34.54
CA GLY A 215 -27.45 -35.55 35.88
C GLY A 215 -27.38 -34.30 36.77
N ALA A 216 -28.00 -34.33 37.95
CA ALA A 216 -28.07 -33.18 38.87
C ALA A 216 -26.68 -32.68 39.27
N ASP A 217 -25.84 -33.54 39.85
CA ASP A 217 -24.46 -33.19 40.23
C ASP A 217 -23.62 -32.68 39.05
N GLY A 218 -23.85 -33.25 37.86
CA GLY A 218 -23.17 -32.81 36.65
C GLY A 218 -23.65 -31.44 36.15
N SER A 219 -24.91 -31.11 36.37
CA SER A 219 -25.44 -29.80 36.00
C SER A 219 -24.88 -28.71 36.89
N ASP A 220 -24.79 -28.93 38.20
CA ASP A 220 -24.15 -27.97 39.13
C ASP A 220 -22.68 -27.73 38.76
N ASN A 221 -21.93 -28.80 38.49
CA ASN A 221 -20.54 -28.68 38.00
C ASN A 221 -20.44 -27.91 36.67
N TRP A 222 -21.41 -28.06 35.77
CA TRP A 222 -21.43 -27.33 34.50
C TRP A 222 -21.74 -25.85 34.69
N LEU A 223 -22.66 -25.52 35.60
CA LEU A 223 -22.94 -24.13 36.00
C LEU A 223 -21.67 -23.47 36.53
N ASP A 224 -20.95 -24.14 37.42
CA ASP A 224 -19.67 -23.64 37.96
C ASP A 224 -18.65 -23.37 36.85
N VAL A 225 -18.57 -24.22 35.82
CA VAL A 225 -17.69 -23.97 34.67
C VAL A 225 -18.06 -22.68 33.93
N LEU A 226 -19.35 -22.44 33.70
CA LEU A 226 -19.80 -21.27 32.96
C LEU A 226 -19.69 -19.99 33.80
N GLU A 227 -19.99 -20.03 35.10
CA GLU A 227 -19.79 -18.91 36.02
C GLU A 227 -18.31 -18.52 36.12
N ASN A 228 -17.41 -19.51 36.20
CA ASN A 228 -15.97 -19.25 36.20
C ASN A 228 -15.46 -18.64 34.88
N ALA A 229 -16.19 -18.82 33.77
CA ALA A 229 -15.87 -18.21 32.49
C ALA A 229 -16.44 -16.79 32.34
N ARG A 230 -17.28 -16.33 33.28
CA ARG A 230 -17.92 -15.01 33.22
C ARG A 230 -16.92 -13.90 33.48
N MET A 231 -16.97 -12.88 32.62
CA MET A 231 -16.23 -11.64 32.79
C MET A 231 -17.19 -10.46 32.79
N LYS A 232 -16.97 -9.54 33.73
CA LYS A 232 -17.70 -8.27 33.79
C LYS A 232 -17.49 -7.41 32.55
N ASP A 233 -16.28 -7.44 31.98
CA ASP A 233 -15.97 -6.76 30.73
C ASP A 233 -14.99 -7.60 29.90
N ILE A 234 -15.50 -8.27 28.86
CA ILE A 234 -14.70 -9.12 27.98
C ILE A 234 -13.67 -8.33 27.17
N ARG A 235 -13.77 -7.00 27.07
CA ARG A 235 -12.78 -6.15 26.39
C ARG A 235 -11.46 -6.05 27.15
N GLN A 236 -11.48 -6.34 28.46
CA GLN A 236 -10.26 -6.38 29.27
C GLN A 236 -9.35 -7.55 28.87
N ASP A 237 -9.90 -8.57 28.21
CA ASP A 237 -9.10 -9.61 27.60
C ASP A 237 -8.42 -9.09 26.32
N THR A 238 -7.08 -9.07 26.34
CA THR A 238 -6.28 -8.53 25.24
C THR A 238 -6.44 -9.28 23.92
N ASP A 239 -6.73 -10.58 23.97
CA ASP A 239 -6.94 -11.36 22.74
C ASP A 239 -8.33 -11.09 22.17
N VAL A 240 -9.34 -11.01 23.04
CA VAL A 240 -10.72 -10.71 22.65
C VAL A 240 -10.81 -9.34 21.98
N SER A 241 -10.22 -8.30 22.58
CA SER A 241 -10.17 -6.95 22.01
C SER A 241 -9.36 -6.87 20.69
N ARG A 242 -8.30 -7.67 20.57
CA ARG A 242 -7.46 -7.76 19.36
C ARG A 242 -8.18 -8.44 18.21
N TYR A 243 -8.83 -9.57 18.47
CA TYR A 243 -9.34 -10.46 17.42
C TYR A 243 -10.84 -10.33 17.15
N CYS A 244 -11.68 -9.87 18.06
CA CYS A 244 -13.12 -9.82 17.84
C CYS A 244 -13.58 -8.45 17.32
N MET A 245 -14.38 -8.47 16.25
CA MET A 245 -14.89 -7.27 15.60
C MET A 245 -16.09 -6.69 16.35
N GLN A 246 -16.22 -5.36 16.45
CA GLN A 246 -17.44 -4.68 16.92
C GLN A 246 -18.01 -5.18 18.27
N LEU A 247 -17.16 -5.59 19.21
CA LEU A 247 -17.58 -5.98 20.56
C LEU A 247 -18.26 -4.85 21.34
N ASP A 248 -17.82 -3.63 21.09
CA ASP A 248 -18.22 -2.41 21.78
C ASP A 248 -19.25 -1.64 20.95
N SER A 249 -20.32 -1.17 21.60
CA SER A 249 -21.32 -0.25 21.05
C SER A 249 -20.82 1.20 20.95
N GLY A 250 -19.70 1.52 21.61
CA GLY A 250 -19.11 2.85 21.65
C GLY A 250 -19.68 3.77 22.74
N ASP A 251 -20.51 3.21 23.64
CA ASP A 251 -21.12 3.92 24.78
C ASP A 251 -20.19 4.02 26.01
N GLY A 252 -19.07 3.28 26.00
CA GLY A 252 -18.12 3.23 27.10
C GLY A 252 -18.53 2.35 28.27
N LEU A 253 -19.68 1.66 28.19
CA LEU A 253 -20.15 0.74 29.22
C LEU A 253 -19.36 -0.58 29.18
N PRO A 254 -19.23 -1.31 30.31
CA PRO A 254 -18.69 -2.67 30.31
C PRO A 254 -19.45 -3.58 29.34
N VAL A 255 -18.75 -4.56 28.75
CA VAL A 255 -19.38 -5.60 27.91
C VAL A 255 -19.33 -6.94 28.66
N PRO A 256 -20.37 -7.30 29.43
CA PRO A 256 -20.44 -8.61 30.07
C PRO A 256 -20.46 -9.75 29.05
N GLY A 257 -19.81 -10.86 29.38
CA GLY A 257 -19.81 -12.05 28.54
C GLY A 257 -19.06 -13.22 29.15
N LEU A 258 -19.11 -14.37 28.47
CA LEU A 258 -18.32 -15.55 28.82
C LEU A 258 -17.11 -15.68 27.90
N VAL A 259 -15.95 -16.01 28.47
CA VAL A 259 -14.72 -16.34 27.73
C VAL A 259 -14.26 -17.72 28.16
N ILE A 260 -14.49 -18.71 27.29
CA ILE A 260 -14.11 -20.10 27.54
C ILE A 260 -12.83 -20.41 26.77
N GLU A 261 -11.74 -20.63 27.50
CA GLU A 261 -10.45 -20.99 26.91
C GLU A 261 -10.29 -22.51 26.82
N PHE A 262 -9.75 -23.01 25.70
CA PHE A 262 -9.42 -24.42 25.53
C PHE A 262 -8.27 -24.62 24.55
N ASN A 263 -7.60 -25.76 24.61
CA ASN A 263 -6.63 -26.19 23.62
C ASN A 263 -7.15 -27.41 22.88
N THR A 264 -6.59 -27.66 21.69
CA THR A 264 -6.85 -28.88 20.93
C THR A 264 -5.57 -29.62 20.61
N ILE A 265 -5.65 -30.93 20.43
CA ILE A 265 -4.50 -31.79 20.10
C ILE A 265 -4.94 -32.96 19.21
N ILE A 266 -4.01 -33.44 18.38
CA ILE A 266 -4.20 -34.62 17.53
C ILE A 266 -3.08 -35.61 17.86
N SER A 267 -3.38 -36.57 18.73
CA SER A 267 -2.43 -37.56 19.23
C SER A 267 -3.13 -38.88 19.51
N ASP A 268 -2.40 -39.98 19.40
CA ASP A 268 -2.92 -41.31 19.71
C ASP A 268 -3.41 -41.41 21.15
N GLY A 269 -4.56 -42.06 21.33
CA GLY A 269 -5.16 -42.32 22.64
C GLY A 269 -5.73 -41.09 23.35
N LEU A 270 -5.77 -39.91 22.73
CA LEU A 270 -6.35 -38.69 23.29
C LEU A 270 -7.53 -38.21 22.46
N ASN A 271 -8.56 -37.67 23.10
CA ASN A 271 -9.61 -36.92 22.42
C ASN A 271 -9.11 -35.54 21.96
N LEU A 272 -9.94 -34.80 21.22
CA LEU A 272 -9.57 -33.48 20.69
C LEU A 272 -9.05 -32.51 21.75
N PHE A 273 -9.55 -32.58 22.99
CA PHE A 273 -9.15 -31.68 24.08
C PHE A 273 -7.95 -32.19 24.90
N GLY A 274 -7.32 -33.29 24.48
CA GLY A 274 -6.13 -33.84 25.12
C GLY A 274 -6.39 -34.67 26.37
N LYS A 275 -7.63 -35.16 26.56
CA LYS A 275 -7.98 -36.12 27.60
C LYS A 275 -7.79 -37.55 27.07
N PRO A 276 -7.49 -38.55 27.94
CA PRO A 276 -7.49 -39.96 27.53
C PRO A 276 -8.81 -40.31 26.85
N LEU A 277 -8.73 -40.92 25.68
CA LEU A 277 -9.87 -41.23 24.82
C LEU A 277 -10.86 -42.14 25.57
N ALA A 278 -12.12 -41.69 25.65
CA ALA A 278 -13.22 -42.39 26.29
C ALA A 278 -14.32 -42.73 25.28
N PRO A 279 -15.28 -43.61 25.61
CA PRO A 279 -16.42 -43.89 24.74
C PRO A 279 -17.18 -42.60 24.37
N ALA A 280 -17.58 -42.50 23.10
CA ALA A 280 -18.28 -41.35 22.51
C ALA A 280 -17.47 -40.03 22.41
N ASP A 281 -16.17 -40.05 22.69
CA ASP A 281 -15.27 -38.93 22.36
C ASP A 281 -15.02 -38.81 20.86
N SER A 282 -14.74 -37.59 20.42
CA SER A 282 -14.26 -37.31 19.08
C SER A 282 -12.74 -37.41 19.01
N TYR A 283 -12.26 -38.05 17.95
CA TYR A 283 -10.85 -38.31 17.68
C TYR A 283 -10.51 -37.89 16.25
N PHE A 284 -9.40 -37.17 16.10
CA PHE A 284 -8.78 -36.93 14.80
C PHE A 284 -7.63 -37.90 14.62
N SER A 285 -7.60 -38.60 13.50
CA SER A 285 -6.52 -39.53 13.20
C SER A 285 -5.20 -38.78 12.94
N PRO A 286 -4.09 -39.18 13.58
CA PRO A 286 -2.75 -38.66 13.28
C PRO A 286 -2.19 -39.22 11.96
N SER A 287 -2.91 -40.13 11.28
CA SER A 287 -2.56 -40.57 9.92
C SER A 287 -2.61 -39.43 8.89
N SER A 288 -3.41 -38.40 9.16
CA SER A 288 -3.41 -37.17 8.37
C SER A 288 -2.36 -36.21 8.91
N PHE A 289 -1.42 -35.77 8.06
CA PHE A 289 -0.38 -34.83 8.48
C PHE A 289 -0.95 -33.43 8.78
N ALA A 290 -2.01 -33.04 8.06
CA ALA A 290 -2.71 -31.78 8.28
C ALA A 290 -4.22 -32.02 8.35
N ASN A 291 -4.86 -31.47 9.38
CA ASN A 291 -6.31 -31.40 9.53
C ASN A 291 -6.70 -29.93 9.59
N LYS A 292 -7.27 -29.41 8.51
CA LYS A 292 -7.57 -27.99 8.34
C LYS A 292 -9.06 -27.72 8.43
N ILE A 293 -9.39 -26.58 9.00
CA ILE A 293 -10.76 -26.12 9.14
C ILE A 293 -11.25 -25.61 7.79
N HIS A 294 -12.41 -26.09 7.34
CA HIS A 294 -13.20 -25.48 6.29
C HIS A 294 -14.16 -24.44 6.88
N ALA A 295 -14.94 -24.89 7.87
CA ALA A 295 -15.95 -24.08 8.55
C ALA A 295 -16.14 -24.55 10.00
N VAL A 296 -16.66 -23.66 10.85
CA VAL A 296 -16.99 -23.98 12.25
C VAL A 296 -18.41 -23.54 12.59
N GLY A 297 -19.13 -24.39 13.33
CA GLY A 297 -20.42 -24.07 13.93
C GLY A 297 -20.37 -24.19 15.46
N ILE A 298 -21.30 -23.52 16.15
CA ILE A 298 -21.47 -23.62 17.60
C ILE A 298 -22.94 -23.94 17.88
N ALA A 299 -23.18 -24.92 18.74
CA ALA A 299 -24.52 -25.28 19.20
C ALA A 299 -24.64 -25.15 20.73
N PHE A 300 -25.76 -24.58 21.17
CA PHE A 300 -26.11 -24.37 22.57
C PHE A 300 -27.27 -25.29 22.97
N ASN A 301 -26.92 -26.51 23.39
CA ASN A 301 -27.92 -27.48 23.79
C ASN A 301 -28.59 -27.03 25.09
N GLY A 302 -29.92 -26.94 25.10
CA GLY A 302 -30.70 -26.49 26.26
C GLY A 302 -31.01 -24.99 26.27
N TYR A 303 -30.47 -24.21 25.32
CA TYR A 303 -30.81 -22.80 25.16
C TYR A 303 -32.31 -22.62 24.91
N GLN A 304 -32.94 -21.68 25.63
CA GLN A 304 -34.36 -21.38 25.50
C GLN A 304 -34.58 -20.12 24.67
N GLY A 305 -35.09 -20.27 23.45
CA GLY A 305 -35.53 -19.13 22.61
C GLY A 305 -34.93 -19.07 21.20
N ILE A 306 -33.92 -19.89 20.87
CA ILE A 306 -33.35 -19.93 19.50
C ILE A 306 -34.42 -20.27 18.47
N ASP A 307 -34.47 -19.49 17.39
CA ASP A 307 -35.35 -19.70 16.23
C ASP A 307 -34.61 -20.39 15.08
N ASP A 308 -34.44 -21.70 15.17
CA ASP A 308 -33.86 -22.47 14.07
C ASP A 308 -34.95 -22.83 13.05
N PRO A 309 -34.72 -22.66 11.73
CA PRO A 309 -35.60 -23.18 10.69
C PRO A 309 -35.85 -24.66 10.92
N ASN A 310 -37.05 -24.96 11.41
CA ASN A 310 -37.51 -26.27 11.85
C ASN A 310 -36.96 -27.40 10.98
N SER A 311 -35.99 -28.16 11.49
CA SER A 311 -35.56 -29.45 10.93
C SER A 311 -36.69 -30.49 10.91
N ASN A 312 -37.82 -30.20 11.58
CA ASN A 312 -38.99 -31.07 11.67
C ASN A 312 -40.29 -30.51 11.05
N SER A 313 -40.29 -29.36 10.36
CA SER A 313 -41.54 -28.87 9.74
C SER A 313 -42.07 -29.83 8.68
N GLY A 314 -41.19 -30.55 7.96
CA GLY A 314 -41.59 -31.54 6.94
C GLY A 314 -42.20 -32.82 7.51
N ALA A 315 -41.64 -33.37 8.60
CA ALA A 315 -42.14 -34.61 9.20
C ALA A 315 -43.41 -34.40 10.05
N VAL A 316 -43.51 -33.25 10.71
CA VAL A 316 -44.63 -32.89 11.59
C VAL A 316 -45.84 -32.43 10.77
N SER A 317 -45.63 -31.66 9.70
CA SER A 317 -46.71 -31.30 8.75
C SER A 317 -47.23 -32.48 7.92
N GLY A 318 -46.37 -33.43 7.54
CA GLY A 318 -46.77 -34.64 6.81
C GLY A 318 -47.64 -35.60 7.62
N ALA A 319 -47.60 -35.52 8.95
CA ALA A 319 -48.41 -36.31 9.88
C ALA A 319 -49.61 -35.53 10.47
N GLY A 320 -49.88 -34.31 9.98
CA GLY A 320 -50.98 -33.47 10.49
C GLY A 320 -50.79 -32.96 11.92
N GLY A 321 -49.58 -33.10 12.48
CA GLY A 321 -49.24 -32.52 13.78
C GLY A 321 -48.70 -31.10 13.60
N ASN A 322 -49.08 -30.19 14.48
CA ASN A 322 -48.27 -29.02 14.79
C ASN A 322 -47.68 -29.29 16.17
N SER A 323 -46.35 -29.21 16.33
CA SER A 323 -45.80 -29.08 17.69
C SER A 323 -46.45 -27.84 18.30
N PRO A 324 -47.10 -27.91 19.48
CA PRO A 324 -47.65 -26.73 20.10
C PRO A 324 -46.50 -25.74 20.29
N GLY A 325 -46.57 -24.60 19.62
CA GLY A 325 -45.73 -23.47 20.01
C GLY A 325 -45.99 -23.19 21.48
N SER A 326 -44.93 -22.96 22.26
CA SER A 326 -45.08 -22.43 23.62
C SER A 326 -46.11 -21.30 23.59
N PRO A 327 -47.13 -21.26 24.49
CA PRO A 327 -48.07 -20.16 24.54
C PRO A 327 -47.29 -18.84 24.57
N GLY A 328 -47.49 -17.97 23.57
CA GLY A 328 -46.76 -16.70 23.43
C GLY A 328 -45.45 -16.71 22.62
N GLY A 329 -45.10 -17.79 21.92
CA GLY A 329 -44.05 -17.76 20.89
C GLY A 329 -42.64 -17.45 21.43
N GLY A 330 -42.20 -18.13 22.49
CA GLY A 330 -40.88 -17.91 23.12
C GLY A 330 -40.80 -16.64 23.97
N PHE A 331 -41.55 -15.59 23.64
CA PHE A 331 -41.56 -14.30 24.33
C PHE A 331 -42.05 -14.37 25.79
N LEU A 332 -42.92 -15.33 26.12
CA LEU A 332 -43.46 -15.52 27.47
C LEU A 332 -42.69 -16.55 28.31
N GLN A 333 -41.56 -17.08 27.81
CA GLN A 333 -40.76 -18.04 28.58
C GLN A 333 -39.99 -17.31 29.70
N PRO A 334 -40.10 -17.74 30.97
CA PRO A 334 -39.43 -17.07 32.08
C PRO A 334 -37.90 -16.98 31.93
N ASN A 335 -37.29 -18.02 31.35
CA ASN A 335 -35.86 -18.06 31.03
C ASN A 335 -35.58 -17.88 29.53
N GLY A 336 -36.54 -17.30 28.80
CA GLY A 336 -36.39 -17.04 27.37
C GLY A 336 -35.26 -16.06 27.09
N LEU A 337 -34.49 -16.36 26.05
CA LEU A 337 -33.38 -15.56 25.53
C LEU A 337 -33.63 -15.20 24.06
N SER A 338 -32.77 -14.34 23.52
CA SER A 338 -32.79 -13.91 22.11
C SER A 338 -32.84 -15.09 21.13
N ALA A 339 -33.58 -14.94 20.04
CA ALA A 339 -33.73 -15.96 19.01
C ALA A 339 -32.45 -16.22 18.18
N THR A 340 -31.52 -15.27 18.19
CA THR A 340 -30.32 -15.29 17.35
C THR A 340 -29.08 -14.96 18.18
N PRO A 341 -28.61 -15.87 19.05
CA PRO A 341 -27.38 -15.64 19.82
C PRO A 341 -26.16 -15.66 18.91
N TYR A 342 -25.19 -14.79 19.19
CA TYR A 342 -23.96 -14.65 18.41
C TYR A 342 -22.74 -14.90 19.26
N VAL A 343 -21.73 -15.54 18.67
CA VAL A 343 -20.48 -15.94 19.34
C VAL A 343 -19.27 -15.63 18.48
N TYR A 344 -18.10 -15.55 19.12
CA TYR A 344 -16.81 -15.55 18.43
C TYR A 344 -16.03 -16.80 18.80
N LEU A 345 -15.36 -17.40 17.82
CA LEU A 345 -14.33 -18.40 18.05
C LEU A 345 -13.03 -17.89 17.44
N VAL A 346 -12.02 -17.69 18.29
CA VAL A 346 -10.74 -17.10 17.88
C VAL A 346 -9.55 -18.00 18.23
N PRO A 347 -8.64 -18.28 17.28
CA PRO A 347 -7.39 -18.98 17.55
C PRO A 347 -6.35 -17.97 18.05
N VAL A 348 -6.03 -18.02 19.33
CA VAL A 348 -5.07 -17.10 19.97
C VAL A 348 -3.70 -17.76 20.18
N GLY A 349 -3.64 -19.08 20.05
CA GLY A 349 -2.43 -19.88 20.16
C GLY A 349 -1.73 -20.14 18.83
N VAL A 350 -0.81 -21.10 18.84
CA VAL A 350 -0.08 -21.57 17.66
C VAL A 350 -0.79 -22.75 17.01
N ASP A 351 -0.87 -22.74 15.69
CA ASP A 351 -1.35 -23.88 14.91
C ASP A 351 -0.26 -24.94 14.88
N SER A 352 -0.63 -26.21 15.05
CA SER A 352 0.29 -27.33 14.95
C SER A 352 -0.19 -28.30 13.87
N MET A 353 0.75 -28.85 13.12
CA MET A 353 0.52 -29.89 12.11
C MET A 353 1.73 -30.81 12.08
N ARG A 354 1.53 -32.00 11.55
CA ARG A 354 2.59 -32.96 11.32
C ARG A 354 3.29 -32.61 10.01
N SER A 355 4.60 -32.83 9.92
CA SER A 355 5.30 -32.81 8.64
C SER A 355 4.77 -33.96 7.79
N PRO A 356 4.58 -33.78 6.47
CA PRO A 356 4.19 -34.89 5.63
C PRO A 356 5.16 -36.06 5.79
N PRO A 357 4.67 -37.29 6.02
CA PRO A 357 5.54 -38.46 6.12
C PRO A 357 6.20 -38.69 4.77
N LEU A 358 7.49 -38.41 4.65
CA LEU A 358 8.30 -38.84 3.51
C LEU A 358 9.03 -40.12 3.94
N GLY A 359 8.32 -41.25 3.98
CA GLY A 359 8.83 -42.54 4.47
C GLY A 359 8.56 -42.79 5.96
N ASP A 360 7.30 -42.71 6.38
CA ASP A 360 6.74 -43.05 7.71
C ASP A 360 7.23 -42.27 8.93
N ALA A 361 8.22 -41.38 8.79
CA ALA A 361 8.63 -40.46 9.84
C ALA A 361 7.90 -39.11 9.72
N SER A 362 7.22 -38.68 10.80
CA SER A 362 6.54 -37.39 10.86
C SER A 362 6.87 -36.65 12.16
N GLY A 363 7.30 -35.39 12.05
CA GLY A 363 7.54 -34.50 13.18
C GLY A 363 6.40 -33.48 13.35
N VAL A 364 6.09 -33.11 14.59
CA VAL A 364 5.13 -32.02 14.85
C VAL A 364 5.83 -30.68 14.66
N ARG A 365 5.20 -29.80 13.89
CA ARG A 365 5.62 -28.41 13.67
C ARG A 365 4.53 -27.47 14.13
N SER A 366 4.92 -26.26 14.52
CA SER A 366 4.00 -25.22 14.96
C SER A 366 4.26 -23.89 14.25
N TRP A 367 3.19 -23.12 14.02
CA TRP A 367 3.20 -21.84 13.33
C TRP A 367 2.39 -20.80 14.10
N VAL A 368 2.93 -19.58 14.18
CA VAL A 368 2.16 -18.40 14.55
C VAL A 368 1.49 -17.88 13.27
N VAL A 369 0.20 -18.16 13.12
CA VAL A 369 -0.56 -17.77 11.94
C VAL A 369 -1.38 -16.53 12.28
N GLN A 370 -1.24 -15.48 11.48
CA GLN A 370 -2.01 -14.24 11.58
C GLN A 370 -2.81 -14.06 10.31
N ASP A 371 -4.10 -13.78 10.45
CA ASP A 371 -4.93 -13.38 9.34
C ASP A 371 -4.83 -11.86 9.16
N VAL A 372 -4.29 -11.44 8.02
CA VAL A 372 -3.96 -10.04 7.73
C VAL A 372 -4.66 -9.54 6.48
N ALA A 373 -5.00 -8.26 6.46
CA ALA A 373 -5.53 -7.60 5.28
C ALA A 373 -4.39 -7.21 4.34
N VAL A 374 -4.57 -7.54 3.07
CA VAL A 374 -3.71 -7.03 2.00
C VAL A 374 -4.21 -5.62 1.66
N PRO A 375 -3.35 -4.59 1.70
CA PRO A 375 -3.78 -3.21 1.49
C PRO A 375 -4.37 -3.03 0.09
N MET A 376 -5.35 -2.14 -0.02
CA MET A 376 -5.92 -1.81 -1.32
C MET A 376 -4.90 -1.06 -2.20
N PRO A 377 -4.83 -1.38 -3.51
CA PRO A 377 -3.94 -0.68 -4.42
C PRO A 377 -4.36 0.78 -4.66
N PHE A 378 -5.66 1.07 -4.52
CA PHE A 378 -6.21 2.42 -4.67
C PHE A 378 -7.32 2.64 -3.62
N ASN A 379 -7.30 3.79 -2.93
CA ASN A 379 -8.40 4.21 -2.04
C ASN A 379 -9.43 5.04 -2.82
N ILE A 380 -10.13 4.39 -3.76
CA ILE A 380 -11.10 5.04 -4.66
C ILE A 380 -12.22 5.73 -3.88
N GLY A 381 -12.59 5.16 -2.73
CA GLY A 381 -13.68 5.69 -1.88
C GLY A 381 -13.25 6.80 -0.92
N ALA A 382 -11.97 7.21 -0.91
CA ALA A 382 -11.40 8.17 0.03
C ALA A 382 -11.84 7.94 1.50
N SER A 383 -12.08 6.66 1.84
CA SER A 383 -12.56 6.28 3.17
C SER A 383 -11.35 6.14 4.08
N ASP A 384 -11.41 6.76 5.26
CA ASP A 384 -10.39 6.67 6.29
C ASP A 384 -10.39 5.26 6.92
N LEU A 385 -9.90 4.28 6.17
CA LEU A 385 -9.66 2.93 6.66
C LEU A 385 -8.40 2.97 7.53
N ASN A 386 -8.61 3.38 8.79
CA ASN A 386 -7.66 3.38 9.91
C ASN A 386 -6.67 4.56 9.97
N SER A 387 -6.98 5.53 10.83
CA SER A 387 -6.25 6.78 11.10
C SER A 387 -4.92 6.63 11.87
N LYS A 388 -4.29 5.46 11.87
CA LYS A 388 -2.97 5.28 12.51
C LYS A 388 -1.86 5.87 11.64
N LYS A 389 -1.59 7.16 11.86
CA LYS A 389 -0.36 7.81 11.38
C LYS A 389 0.86 7.19 12.05
N LEU A 390 1.62 6.39 11.31
CA LEU A 390 3.03 6.15 11.62
C LEU A 390 3.86 6.26 10.34
N TRP A 391 4.24 7.50 10.02
CA TRP A 391 5.31 7.92 9.10
C TRP A 391 5.91 6.87 8.16
N GLN A 392 5.43 6.83 6.91
CA GLN A 392 6.17 6.33 5.74
C GLN A 392 5.81 7.18 4.51
N SER A 393 6.74 7.29 3.56
CA SER A 393 6.56 8.01 2.28
C SER A 393 5.18 7.69 1.65
N PRO A 394 4.25 8.65 1.53
CA PRO A 394 2.82 8.37 1.40
C PRO A 394 2.28 8.52 -0.04
N ASP A 395 2.80 7.80 -1.03
CA ASP A 395 2.30 7.95 -2.42
C ASP A 395 1.96 6.66 -3.17
N SER A 396 1.79 5.51 -2.50
CA SER A 396 1.23 4.34 -3.19
C SER A 396 0.39 3.35 -2.36
N LEU A 397 0.34 3.45 -1.03
CA LEU A 397 -0.46 2.56 -0.19
C LEU A 397 -1.28 3.40 0.78
N SER A 398 -2.59 3.18 0.80
CA SER A 398 -3.54 3.96 1.61
C SER A 398 -3.67 3.47 3.05
N GLU A 399 -3.05 2.34 3.41
CA GLU A 399 -3.25 1.63 4.68
C GLU A 399 -1.93 1.08 5.23
N GLU A 400 -1.89 0.84 6.55
CA GLU A 400 -0.80 0.09 7.19
C GLU A 400 -0.75 -1.33 6.61
N LEU A 401 0.46 -1.76 6.23
CA LEU A 401 0.67 -3.09 5.66
C LEU A 401 0.30 -4.18 6.68
N PHE A 402 -0.56 -5.11 6.26
CA PHE A 402 -0.86 -6.36 6.96
C PHE A 402 -1.52 -6.17 8.33
N THR A 403 -2.50 -5.25 8.42
CA THR A 403 -3.33 -5.13 9.62
C THR A 403 -4.08 -6.44 9.91
N ILE A 404 -4.13 -6.84 11.19
CA ILE A 404 -4.83 -8.06 11.59
C ILE A 404 -6.32 -7.89 11.33
N ARG A 405 -6.90 -8.83 10.57
CA ARG A 405 -8.33 -8.85 10.33
C ARG A 405 -9.05 -9.46 11.53
N LYS A 406 -9.97 -8.69 12.11
CA LYS A 406 -10.82 -9.18 13.20
C LYS A 406 -11.83 -10.21 12.67
N HIS A 407 -12.29 -11.08 13.57
CA HIS A 407 -13.32 -12.08 13.36
C HIS A 407 -14.69 -11.45 13.64
N GLN A 408 -15.61 -11.64 12.70
CA GLN A 408 -17.02 -11.32 12.93
C GLN A 408 -17.64 -12.36 13.86
N ALA A 409 -18.67 -11.95 14.61
CA ALA A 409 -19.49 -12.91 15.33
C ALA A 409 -20.29 -13.74 14.32
N PHE A 410 -20.63 -14.97 14.69
CA PHE A 410 -21.54 -15.81 13.93
C PHE A 410 -22.60 -16.43 14.83
N ARG A 411 -23.72 -16.79 14.22
CA ARG A 411 -24.89 -17.28 14.93
C ARG A 411 -24.66 -18.70 15.44
N ALA A 412 -24.99 -18.94 16.72
CA ALA A 412 -25.08 -20.28 17.28
C ALA A 412 -26.49 -20.88 17.06
N VAL A 413 -26.58 -22.21 17.03
CA VAL A 413 -27.82 -22.97 16.82
C VAL A 413 -28.24 -23.73 18.08
N SER A 414 -29.48 -24.22 18.16
CA SER A 414 -30.01 -24.93 19.34
C SER A 414 -29.44 -26.34 19.50
N SER A 415 -29.01 -26.96 18.40
CA SER A 415 -28.56 -28.35 18.40
C SER A 415 -27.56 -28.62 17.28
N ALA A 416 -26.59 -29.49 17.57
CA ALA A 416 -25.62 -29.94 16.58
C ALA A 416 -26.24 -30.74 15.42
N ALA A 417 -27.48 -31.24 15.57
CA ALA A 417 -28.20 -31.95 14.51
C ALA A 417 -28.55 -31.05 13.31
N LEU A 418 -28.41 -29.73 13.45
CA LEU A 418 -28.65 -28.76 12.37
C LEU A 418 -27.45 -28.63 11.43
N PHE A 419 -26.25 -29.02 11.88
CA PHE A 419 -25.08 -29.10 11.01
C PHE A 419 -25.23 -30.33 10.11
N LYS A 420 -25.31 -30.09 8.80
CA LYS A 420 -25.47 -31.16 7.81
C LYS A 420 -24.12 -31.73 7.43
N ASP A 421 -24.11 -33.02 7.11
CA ASP A 421 -22.98 -33.61 6.40
C ASP A 421 -22.77 -32.88 5.07
N ASN A 422 -21.57 -32.35 4.89
CA ASN A 422 -21.26 -31.43 3.82
C ASN A 422 -19.96 -31.85 3.13
N ALA A 423 -20.02 -33.03 2.50
CA ALA A 423 -18.92 -33.61 1.76
C ALA A 423 -18.39 -32.70 0.64
N GLY A 424 -19.28 -31.87 0.06
CA GLY A 424 -18.93 -30.92 -1.00
C GLY A 424 -18.34 -29.59 -0.52
N MET A 425 -18.19 -29.39 0.80
CA MET A 425 -17.63 -28.16 1.36
C MET A 425 -18.34 -26.88 0.90
N VAL A 426 -19.66 -26.95 0.74
CA VAL A 426 -20.47 -25.79 0.32
C VAL A 426 -20.77 -24.94 1.57
N PRO A 427 -20.69 -23.60 1.53
CA PRO A 427 -21.04 -22.79 2.69
C PRO A 427 -22.44 -23.13 3.26
N ASP A 428 -22.53 -23.34 4.57
CA ASP A 428 -23.79 -23.59 5.28
C ASP A 428 -24.18 -22.35 6.10
N ASN A 429 -25.48 -22.08 6.21
CA ASN A 429 -26.05 -20.92 6.89
C ASN A 429 -25.74 -20.88 8.40
N TYR A 430 -25.36 -22.00 8.99
CA TYR A 430 -25.06 -22.13 10.42
C TYR A 430 -23.57 -22.30 10.74
N THR A 431 -22.72 -22.21 9.72
CA THR A 431 -21.27 -22.34 9.89
C THR A 431 -20.54 -21.09 9.44
N ASN A 432 -19.35 -20.87 9.99
CA ASN A 432 -18.51 -19.73 9.70
C ASN A 432 -17.18 -20.20 9.07
N THR A 433 -16.84 -19.62 7.92
CA THR A 433 -15.64 -19.97 7.14
C THR A 433 -14.46 -19.04 7.40
N ARG A 434 -14.54 -18.16 8.42
CA ARG A 434 -13.47 -17.19 8.72
C ARG A 434 -12.16 -17.85 9.14
N LEU A 435 -12.24 -19.08 9.65
CA LEU A 435 -11.11 -19.90 10.09
C LEU A 435 -10.61 -20.87 9.01
N ILE A 436 -11.04 -20.70 7.75
CA ILE A 436 -10.63 -21.59 6.67
C ILE A 436 -9.10 -21.69 6.55
N GLY A 437 -8.58 -22.90 6.43
CA GLY A 437 -7.14 -23.18 6.32
C GLY A 437 -6.37 -23.17 7.65
N ARG A 438 -6.99 -22.75 8.76
CA ARG A 438 -6.38 -22.91 10.10
C ARG A 438 -6.32 -24.37 10.49
N SER A 439 -5.29 -24.76 11.24
CA SER A 439 -5.21 -26.11 11.80
C SER A 439 -6.26 -26.28 12.90
N VAL A 440 -6.94 -27.44 12.91
CA VAL A 440 -7.79 -27.84 14.03
C VAL A 440 -6.96 -28.00 15.30
N TRP A 441 -5.70 -28.43 15.19
CA TRP A 441 -4.76 -28.54 16.30
C TRP A 441 -4.14 -27.18 16.58
N ASN A 442 -4.59 -26.54 17.67
CA ASN A 442 -4.08 -25.24 18.10
C ASN A 442 -3.88 -25.23 19.62
N SER A 443 -2.80 -24.57 20.06
CA SER A 443 -2.43 -24.54 21.48
C SER A 443 -3.40 -23.77 22.37
N LYS A 444 -4.22 -22.86 21.81
CA LYS A 444 -5.18 -22.05 22.56
C LYS A 444 -6.26 -21.42 21.67
N TRP A 445 -7.50 -21.75 21.96
CA TRP A 445 -8.73 -21.15 21.44
C TRP A 445 -9.42 -20.35 22.53
N LYS A 446 -10.16 -19.32 22.13
CA LYS A 446 -11.19 -18.69 22.98
C LYS A 446 -12.53 -18.72 22.28
N LEU A 447 -13.53 -19.27 22.95
CA LEU A 447 -14.94 -19.10 22.61
C LEU A 447 -15.49 -17.94 23.45
N VAL A 448 -15.99 -16.91 22.78
CA VAL A 448 -16.51 -15.69 23.42
C VAL A 448 -18.01 -15.60 23.16
N ILE A 449 -18.78 -15.47 24.24
CA ILE A 449 -20.24 -15.35 24.21
C ILE A 449 -20.61 -13.99 24.83
N PRO A 450 -20.86 -12.94 24.02
CA PRO A 450 -21.25 -11.64 24.53
C PRO A 450 -22.68 -11.63 25.07
N GLY A 451 -22.87 -11.15 26.31
CA GLY A 451 -24.19 -11.11 26.96
C GLY A 451 -25.20 -10.22 26.24
N ARG A 452 -24.73 -9.16 25.58
CA ARG A 452 -25.56 -8.23 24.77
C ARG A 452 -26.36 -8.88 23.64
N SER A 453 -25.96 -10.09 23.22
CA SER A 453 -26.66 -10.83 22.16
C SER A 453 -27.76 -11.76 22.71
N LEU A 454 -27.81 -11.93 24.04
CA LEU A 454 -28.68 -12.86 24.74
C LEU A 454 -29.96 -12.20 25.22
N LEU A 455 -29.88 -10.98 25.78
CA LEU A 455 -31.02 -10.21 26.27
C LEU A 455 -30.70 -8.71 26.31
N ASN A 456 -31.72 -7.87 26.51
CA ASN A 456 -31.56 -6.42 26.66
C ASN A 456 -30.68 -6.04 27.86
N ASP A 457 -30.86 -6.72 28.99
CA ASP A 457 -29.90 -6.69 30.09
C ASP A 457 -28.87 -7.82 29.87
N PRO A 458 -27.59 -7.50 29.58
CA PRO A 458 -26.57 -8.51 29.32
C PRO A 458 -26.31 -9.43 30.52
N ASP A 459 -26.39 -8.93 31.75
CA ASP A 459 -26.08 -9.72 32.94
C ASP A 459 -27.22 -10.72 33.23
N GLU A 460 -28.48 -10.27 33.13
CA GLU A 460 -29.64 -11.17 33.23
C GLU A 460 -29.64 -12.21 32.10
N GLY A 461 -29.27 -11.81 30.88
CA GLY A 461 -29.13 -12.71 29.74
C GLY A 461 -28.08 -13.79 29.98
N LEU A 462 -26.96 -13.44 30.62
CA LEU A 462 -25.91 -14.39 31.01
C LEU A 462 -26.40 -15.33 32.12
N ASP A 463 -27.06 -14.82 33.16
CA ASP A 463 -27.60 -15.66 34.24
C ASP A 463 -28.57 -16.71 33.69
N ARG A 464 -29.51 -16.31 32.82
CA ARG A 464 -30.44 -17.23 32.16
C ARG A 464 -29.72 -18.23 31.26
N PHE A 465 -28.70 -17.79 30.51
CA PHE A 465 -27.91 -18.66 29.65
C PHE A 465 -27.20 -19.74 30.46
N ILE A 466 -26.50 -19.34 31.52
CA ILE A 466 -25.78 -20.24 32.42
C ILE A 466 -26.75 -21.27 32.98
N ASN A 467 -27.90 -20.84 33.50
CA ASN A 467 -28.90 -21.72 34.11
C ASN A 467 -29.63 -22.67 33.15
N THR A 468 -29.64 -22.40 31.84
CA THR A 468 -30.44 -23.19 30.87
C THR A 468 -29.59 -24.06 29.94
N VAL A 469 -28.38 -23.62 29.61
CA VAL A 469 -27.52 -24.29 28.63
C VAL A 469 -26.87 -25.50 29.27
N ASN A 470 -27.26 -26.67 28.79
CA ASN A 470 -26.78 -27.96 29.28
C ASN A 470 -25.45 -28.36 28.65
N ASP A 471 -25.12 -27.89 27.45
CA ASP A 471 -23.83 -28.18 26.80
C ASP A 471 -23.56 -27.16 25.70
N ILE A 472 -22.28 -26.89 25.47
CA ILE A 472 -21.79 -26.11 24.34
C ILE A 472 -21.04 -27.08 23.42
N LYS A 473 -21.52 -27.21 22.19
CA LYS A 473 -20.91 -28.08 21.19
C LYS A 473 -20.24 -27.27 20.09
N ILE A 474 -19.06 -27.71 19.67
CA ILE A 474 -18.31 -27.10 18.58
C ILE A 474 -18.32 -28.08 17.41
N HIS A 475 -18.82 -27.63 16.26
CA HIS A 475 -18.81 -28.41 15.05
C HIS A 475 -17.68 -27.96 14.15
N PHE A 476 -16.73 -28.85 13.87
CA PHE A 476 -15.66 -28.63 12.91
C PHE A 476 -15.99 -29.34 11.60
N GLN A 477 -16.11 -28.58 10.53
CA GLN A 477 -16.02 -29.12 9.18
C GLN A 477 -14.59 -28.97 8.70
N THR A 478 -13.96 -30.07 8.32
CA THR A 478 -12.52 -30.14 8.08
C THR A 478 -12.19 -30.80 6.75
N TYR A 479 -11.04 -30.43 6.19
CA TYR A 479 -10.37 -31.14 5.11
C TYR A 479 -8.98 -31.53 5.57
N SER A 480 -8.61 -32.77 5.28
CA SER A 480 -7.39 -33.36 5.78
C SER A 480 -6.56 -33.97 4.66
N TYR A 481 -5.25 -34.00 4.89
CA TYR A 481 -4.26 -34.49 3.93
C TYR A 481 -3.42 -35.58 4.58
N SER A 482 -3.35 -36.75 3.96
CA SER A 482 -2.55 -37.89 4.42
C SER A 482 -1.05 -37.73 4.11
N GLY A 483 -0.71 -37.03 3.03
CA GLY A 483 0.63 -37.09 2.45
C GLY A 483 0.75 -38.28 1.49
N ASN A 484 2.00 -38.69 1.23
CA ASN A 484 2.34 -39.75 0.26
C ASN A 484 2.71 -41.07 0.93
#